data_AF-A0A7D5PBI7-F1
#
_entry.id   AF-A0A7D5PBI7-F1
#
_cell.length_a   1.000
_cell.length_b   1.000
_cell.length_c   1.000
_cell.angle_alpha   90.00
_cell.angle_beta   90.00
_cell.angle_gamma   90.00
#
_symmetry.space_group_name_H-M   'P 1'
#
loop_
_entity.id
_entity.type
_entity.pdbx_description
1 polymer ?
#
loop_
_entity_poly.entity_id
_entity_poly.type
_entity_poly.pdbx_seq_one_letter_code
_entity_poly.pdbx_strand_id
1 'polypeptide(L)'
;MAFIQAFTYLFVIAGPFVIWLLYAGLFHAVSVAFGGEGDFSTTFALVGWGFVPSLIGSAVGIPLTYYRFNVRGIDVPSEITQESMQQFNRALQTGPMVALTAALGIVFTLWCAFLWTFAMKHARTLNVREAALTVAVPVLIAVLLSLRTLLVAVEVL
;
A
#
# COMPACT_ATOMS: atom_id res chain seq x y z
N MET A 1 0.40 9.18 -29.08
CA MET A 1 1.47 9.19 -28.06
C MET A 1 1.15 10.19 -26.93
N ALA A 2 1.05 11.50 -27.20
CA ALA A 2 0.80 12.51 -26.15
C ALA A 2 -0.52 12.33 -25.35
N PHE A 3 -1.62 11.94 -26.02
CA PHE A 3 -2.90 11.67 -25.36
C PHE A 3 -2.83 10.52 -24.34
N ILE A 4 -2.13 9.43 -24.69
CA ILE A 4 -1.94 8.26 -23.81
C ILE A 4 -1.11 8.66 -22.58
N GLN A 5 -0.05 9.45 -22.76
CA GLN A 5 0.78 9.94 -21.66
C GLN A 5 -0.02 10.87 -20.73
N ALA A 6 -0.82 11.79 -21.28
CA ALA A 6 -1.70 12.64 -20.48
C ALA A 6 -2.68 11.81 -19.64
N PHE A 7 -3.28 10.77 -20.23
CA PHE A 7 -4.15 9.84 -19.51
C PHE A 7 -3.41 9.07 -18.40
N THR A 8 -2.19 8.59 -18.66
CA THR A 8 -1.36 7.93 -17.65
C THR A 8 -1.05 8.87 -16.48
N TYR A 9 -0.63 10.11 -16.74
CA TYR A 9 -0.33 11.06 -15.67
C TYR A 9 -1.57 11.42 -14.86
N LEU A 10 -2.72 11.61 -15.53
CA LEU A 10 -3.99 11.83 -14.85
C LEU A 10 -4.30 10.67 -13.90
N PHE A 11 -4.15 9.43 -14.35
CA PHE A 11 -4.42 8.26 -13.53
C PHE A 11 -3.44 8.12 -12.34
N VAL A 12 -2.15 8.41 -12.55
CA VAL A 12 -1.13 8.38 -11.48
C VAL A 12 -1.43 9.42 -10.40
N ILE A 13 -1.89 10.61 -10.79
CA ILE A 13 -2.22 11.68 -9.84
C ILE A 13 -3.57 11.43 -9.17
N ALA A 14 -4.59 11.02 -9.92
CA ALA A 14 -5.95 10.82 -9.40
C ALA A 14 -6.12 9.52 -8.61
N GLY A 15 -5.38 8.46 -8.96
CA GLY A 15 -5.48 7.13 -8.37
C GLY A 15 -5.42 7.11 -6.83
N PRO A 16 -4.43 7.79 -6.19
CA PRO A 16 -4.37 7.89 -4.74
C PRO A 16 -5.63 8.48 -4.10
N PHE A 17 -6.26 9.47 -4.72
CA PHE A 17 -7.50 10.07 -4.21
C PHE A 17 -8.71 9.13 -4.34
N VAL A 18 -8.74 8.32 -5.41
CA VAL A 18 -9.75 7.26 -5.56
C VAL A 18 -9.58 6.21 -4.47
N ILE A 19 -8.36 5.75 -4.21
CA ILE A 19 -8.08 4.79 -3.13
C ILE A 19 -8.45 5.37 -1.77
N TRP A 20 -8.09 6.62 -1.51
CA TRP A 20 -8.46 7.32 -0.28
C TRP A 20 -9.98 7.36 -0.09
N LEU A 21 -10.73 7.73 -1.13
CA LEU A 21 -12.19 7.72 -1.10
C LEU A 21 -12.76 6.32 -0.79
N LEU A 22 -12.21 5.27 -1.41
CA LEU A 22 -12.63 3.89 -1.17
C LEU A 22 -12.36 3.44 0.26
N TYR A 23 -11.19 3.75 0.82
CA TYR A 23 -10.86 3.43 2.21
C TYR A 23 -11.76 4.17 3.19
N ALA A 24 -11.95 5.48 2.99
CA ALA A 24 -12.85 6.27 3.84
C ALA A 24 -14.29 5.74 3.77
N GLY A 25 -14.79 5.43 2.57
CA GLY A 25 -16.12 4.85 2.36
C GLY A 25 -16.28 3.50 3.05
N LEU A 26 -15.30 2.61 2.87
CA LEU A 26 -15.29 1.28 3.51
C LEU A 26 -15.29 1.41 5.04
N PHE A 27 -14.38 2.20 5.61
CA PHE A 27 -14.31 2.38 7.05
C PHE A 27 -15.57 3.01 7.62
N HIS A 28 -16.13 4.00 6.94
CA HIS A 28 -17.40 4.61 7.33
C HIS A 28 -18.53 3.58 7.33
N ALA A 29 -18.68 2.79 6.28
CA ALA A 29 -19.71 1.76 6.17
C ALA A 29 -19.57 0.67 7.24
N VAL A 30 -18.35 0.15 7.44
CA VAL A 30 -18.08 -0.89 8.44
C VAL A 30 -18.32 -0.37 9.86
N SER A 31 -18.01 0.91 10.14
CA SER A 31 -18.25 1.50 11.47
C SER A 31 -19.71 1.48 11.91
N VAL A 32 -20.67 1.43 10.97
CA VAL A 32 -22.11 1.39 11.28
C VAL A 32 -22.46 0.12 12.07
N ALA A 33 -21.81 -1.01 11.78
CA ALA A 33 -22.01 -2.26 12.53
C ALA A 33 -21.57 -2.17 13.99
N PHE A 34 -20.75 -1.18 14.33
CA PHE A 34 -20.27 -0.89 15.69
C PHE A 34 -20.97 0.31 16.33
N GLY A 35 -22.06 0.82 15.72
CA GLY A 35 -22.78 1.99 16.22
C GLY A 35 -22.04 3.31 16.02
N GLY A 36 -21.14 3.39 15.04
CA GLY A 36 -20.37 4.61 14.79
C GLY A 36 -21.25 5.79 14.36
N GLU A 37 -21.04 6.96 14.97
CA GLU A 37 -21.78 8.19 14.70
C GLU A 37 -20.85 9.28 14.15
N GLY A 38 -21.40 10.23 13.38
CA GLY A 38 -20.64 11.32 12.77
C GLY A 38 -20.86 11.42 11.27
N ASP A 39 -20.19 12.35 10.63
CA ASP A 39 -20.34 12.61 9.20
C ASP A 39 -19.22 11.99 8.37
N PHE A 40 -19.52 11.77 7.09
CA PHE A 40 -18.54 11.21 6.16
C PHE A 40 -17.37 12.17 5.89
N SER A 41 -17.60 13.49 5.91
CA SER A 41 -16.55 14.48 5.65
C SER A 41 -15.42 14.40 6.67
N THR A 42 -15.75 14.30 7.97
CA THR A 42 -14.75 14.08 9.03
C THR A 42 -14.01 12.75 8.86
N THR A 43 -14.73 11.68 8.50
CA THR A 43 -14.12 10.37 8.22
C THR A 43 -13.12 10.47 7.07
N PHE A 44 -13.53 11.08 5.96
CA PHE A 44 -12.69 11.29 4.78
C PHE A 44 -11.43 12.06 5.14
N ALA A 45 -11.55 13.22 5.81
CA ALA A 45 -10.42 14.05 6.20
C ALA A 45 -9.42 13.31 7.11
N LEU A 46 -9.89 12.62 8.16
CA LEU A 46 -8.99 11.94 9.10
C LEU A 46 -8.37 10.67 8.52
N VAL A 47 -9.08 9.94 7.67
CA VAL A 47 -8.51 8.77 6.96
C VAL A 47 -7.39 9.19 6.02
N GLY A 48 -7.47 10.40 5.44
CA GLY A 48 -6.42 10.97 4.60
C GLY A 48 -5.08 11.07 5.33
N TRP A 49 -5.10 11.52 6.59
CA TRP A 49 -3.91 11.58 7.44
C TRP A 49 -3.28 10.20 7.69
N GLY A 50 -4.07 9.13 7.69
CA GLY A 50 -3.53 7.79 7.84
C GLY A 50 -2.74 7.28 6.64
N PHE A 51 -2.74 7.99 5.50
CA PHE A 51 -1.87 7.69 4.36
C PHE A 51 -0.48 8.35 4.44
N VAL A 52 -0.22 9.22 5.41
CA VAL A 52 1.08 9.89 5.56
C VAL A 52 2.26 8.91 5.67
N PRO A 53 2.17 7.80 6.44
CA PRO A 53 3.26 6.81 6.47
C PRO A 53 3.54 6.18 5.10
N SER A 54 2.52 6.00 4.27
CA SER A 54 2.70 5.52 2.90
C SER A 54 3.48 6.49 2.03
N LEU A 55 3.29 7.81 2.19
CA LEU A 55 4.08 8.82 1.47
C LEU A 55 5.55 8.75 1.86
N ILE A 56 5.84 8.56 3.15
CA ILE A 56 7.21 8.34 3.64
C ILE A 56 7.77 7.05 3.03
N GLY A 57 7.00 5.96 3.04
CA GLY A 57 7.37 4.70 2.41
C GLY A 57 7.67 4.84 0.91
N SER A 58 6.89 5.62 0.17
CA SER A 58 7.14 5.93 -1.24
C SER A 58 8.44 6.71 -1.43
N ALA A 59 8.72 7.70 -0.60
CA ALA A 59 9.98 8.44 -0.64
C ALA A 59 11.19 7.54 -0.40
N VAL A 60 11.08 6.55 0.50
CA VAL A 60 12.10 5.52 0.72
C VAL A 60 12.19 4.52 -0.43
N GLY A 61 11.06 4.20 -1.07
CA GLY A 61 11.00 3.23 -2.19
C GLY A 61 11.72 3.69 -3.46
N ILE A 62 11.79 5.00 -3.70
CA ILE A 62 12.46 5.59 -4.87
C ILE A 62 13.96 5.21 -4.91
N PRO A 63 14.80 5.53 -3.90
CA PRO A 63 16.22 5.17 -3.93
C PRO A 63 16.45 3.66 -3.93
N LEU A 64 15.59 2.86 -3.27
CA LEU A 64 15.68 1.40 -3.31
C LEU A 64 15.46 0.87 -4.73
N THR A 65 14.44 1.37 -5.42
CA THR A 65 14.17 1.03 -6.82
C THR A 65 15.32 1.47 -7.72
N TYR A 66 15.82 2.69 -7.56
CA TYR A 66 16.96 3.19 -8.33
C TYR A 66 18.19 2.29 -8.16
N TYR A 67 18.53 1.91 -6.92
CA TYR A 67 19.65 1.03 -6.64
C TYR A 67 19.48 -0.35 -7.27
N ARG A 68 18.26 -0.93 -7.25
CA ARG A 68 17.99 -2.26 -7.85
C ARG A 68 18.26 -2.29 -9.35
N PHE A 69 17.81 -1.29 -10.08
CA PHE A 69 17.95 -1.27 -11.54
C PHE A 69 19.30 -0.71 -12.00
N ASN A 70 19.82 0.33 -11.35
CA ASN A 70 21.01 1.05 -11.85
C ASN A 70 22.32 0.61 -11.19
N VAL A 71 22.28 -0.04 -10.01
CA VAL A 71 23.49 -0.48 -9.29
C VAL A 71 23.62 -1.99 -9.25
N ARG A 72 22.53 -2.72 -8.96
CA ARG A 72 22.54 -4.19 -9.01
C ARG A 72 22.41 -4.77 -10.42
N GLY A 73 22.08 -3.96 -11.42
CA GLY A 73 22.03 -4.37 -12.82
C GLY A 73 20.91 -5.39 -13.11
N ILE A 74 19.72 -5.22 -12.53
CA ILE A 74 18.55 -5.97 -13.01
C ILE A 74 18.19 -5.40 -14.37
N ASP A 75 18.73 -6.01 -15.43
CA ASP A 75 18.50 -5.59 -16.80
C ASP A 75 17.13 -6.04 -17.29
N VAL A 76 16.45 -5.15 -18.01
CA VAL A 76 15.23 -5.48 -18.73
C VAL A 76 15.63 -6.32 -19.96
N PRO A 77 15.06 -7.52 -20.15
CA PRO A 77 15.39 -8.36 -21.29
C PRO A 77 15.15 -7.62 -22.61
N SER A 78 16.15 -7.61 -23.49
CA SER A 78 16.03 -7.09 -24.86
C SER A 78 15.17 -7.99 -25.75
N GLU A 79 15.17 -9.29 -25.47
CA GLU A 79 14.36 -10.29 -26.15
C GLU A 79 13.25 -10.80 -25.23
N ILE A 80 12.01 -10.77 -25.72
CA ILE A 80 10.84 -11.26 -24.99
C ILE A 80 10.64 -12.74 -25.34
N THR A 81 11.45 -13.60 -24.71
CA THR A 81 11.28 -15.05 -24.73
C THR A 81 10.62 -15.50 -23.43
N GLN A 82 10.01 -16.69 -23.41
CA GLN A 82 9.45 -17.24 -22.19
C GLN A 82 10.51 -17.39 -21.09
N GLU A 83 11.71 -17.84 -21.44
CA GLU A 83 12.80 -18.05 -20.49
C GLU A 83 13.33 -16.72 -19.94
N SER A 84 13.60 -15.73 -20.80
CA SER A 84 14.10 -14.43 -20.36
C SER A 84 13.11 -13.69 -19.45
N MET A 85 11.81 -13.77 -19.77
CA MET A 85 10.77 -13.21 -18.93
C MET A 85 10.63 -13.93 -17.58
N GLN A 86 10.81 -15.26 -17.55
CA GLN A 86 10.80 -16.02 -16.29
C GLN A 86 11.98 -15.64 -15.39
N GLN A 87 13.19 -15.54 -15.95
CA GLN A 87 14.38 -15.14 -15.19
C GLN A 87 14.26 -13.71 -14.66
N PHE A 88 13.80 -12.78 -15.50
CA PHE A 88 13.55 -11.39 -15.09
C PHE A 88 12.50 -11.30 -13.98
N ASN A 89 11.37 -12.00 -14.12
CA ASN A 89 10.34 -12.03 -13.08
C ASN A 89 10.85 -12.60 -11.76
N ARG A 90 11.70 -13.64 -11.81
CA ARG A 90 12.35 -14.17 -10.59
C ARG A 90 13.24 -13.11 -9.94
N ALA A 91 14.09 -12.44 -10.72
CA ALA A 91 14.97 -11.37 -10.21
C ALA A 91 14.20 -10.18 -9.61
N LEU A 92 12.97 -9.93 -10.06
CA LEU A 92 12.11 -8.89 -9.48
C LEU A 92 11.47 -9.30 -8.15
N GLN A 93 11.30 -10.60 -7.90
CA GLN A 93 10.57 -11.14 -6.77
C GLN A 93 11.47 -11.69 -5.66
N THR A 94 12.72 -12.05 -5.96
CA THR A 94 13.63 -12.66 -4.99
C THR A 94 14.77 -11.75 -4.54
N GLY A 95 15.36 -12.08 -3.39
CA GLY A 95 16.59 -11.47 -2.89
C GLY A 95 16.40 -10.44 -1.77
N PRO A 96 17.52 -10.04 -1.13
CA PRO A 96 17.49 -9.29 0.13
C PRO A 96 16.86 -7.90 0.01
N MET A 97 16.96 -7.26 -1.16
CA MET A 97 16.35 -5.95 -1.37
C MET A 97 14.82 -6.06 -1.50
N VAL A 98 14.32 -7.13 -2.13
CA VAL A 98 12.87 -7.38 -2.18
C VAL A 98 12.35 -7.67 -0.78
N ALA A 99 13.06 -8.49 -0.01
CA ALA A 99 12.74 -8.76 1.39
C ALA A 99 12.70 -7.47 2.22
N LEU A 100 13.68 -6.57 2.06
CA LEU A 100 13.69 -5.26 2.73
C LEU A 100 12.48 -4.41 2.33
N THR A 101 12.16 -4.30 1.03
CA THR A 101 10.99 -3.55 0.58
C THR A 101 9.68 -4.10 1.15
N ALA A 102 9.54 -5.43 1.21
CA ALA A 102 8.37 -6.08 1.76
C ALA A 102 8.26 -5.86 3.29
N ALA A 103 9.37 -5.96 4.01
CA ALA A 103 9.42 -5.70 5.46
C ALA A 103 9.05 -4.24 5.78
N LEU A 104 9.61 -3.28 5.03
CA LEU A 104 9.23 -1.87 5.16
C LEU A 104 7.76 -1.65 4.82
N GLY A 105 7.24 -2.32 3.78
CA GLY A 105 5.81 -2.29 3.42
C GLY A 105 4.91 -2.71 4.59
N ILE A 106 5.27 -3.77 5.31
CA ILE A 106 4.56 -4.21 6.52
C ILE A 106 4.60 -3.12 7.58
N VAL A 107 5.80 -2.58 7.89
CA VAL A 107 5.97 -1.54 8.93
C VAL A 107 5.12 -0.30 8.62
N PHE A 108 5.19 0.22 7.39
CA PHE A 108 4.41 1.40 7.00
C PHE A 108 2.91 1.11 6.97
N THR A 109 2.49 -0.08 6.56
CA THR A 109 1.07 -0.48 6.59
C THR A 109 0.53 -0.53 8.02
N LEU A 110 1.30 -1.09 8.95
CA LEU A 110 0.92 -1.12 10.37
C LEU A 110 0.89 0.28 10.97
N TRP A 111 1.77 1.18 10.54
CA TRP A 111 1.72 2.58 10.93
C TRP A 111 0.46 3.28 10.38
N CYS A 112 0.10 3.05 9.12
CA CYS A 112 -1.18 3.54 8.56
C CYS A 112 -2.37 3.00 9.38
N ALA A 113 -2.37 1.70 9.71
CA ALA A 113 -3.40 1.06 10.51
C ALA A 113 -3.55 1.69 11.90
N PHE A 114 -2.43 2.01 12.56
CA PHE A 114 -2.40 2.72 13.83
C PHE A 114 -3.10 4.09 13.70
N LEU A 115 -2.72 4.89 12.70
CA LEU A 115 -3.35 6.20 12.48
C LEU A 115 -4.83 6.08 12.12
N TRP A 116 -5.21 5.15 11.25
CA TRP A 116 -6.60 4.92 10.90
C TRP A 116 -7.44 4.46 12.09
N THR A 117 -6.89 3.67 13.01
CA THR A 117 -7.58 3.29 14.25
C THR A 117 -7.97 4.53 15.06
N PHE A 118 -7.04 5.47 15.24
CA PHE A 118 -7.36 6.71 15.95
C PHE A 118 -8.24 7.66 15.12
N ALA A 119 -8.08 7.69 13.79
CA ALA A 119 -8.97 8.42 12.91
C ALA A 119 -10.42 7.95 13.08
N MET A 120 -10.66 6.63 13.06
CA MET A 120 -12.01 6.06 13.20
C MET A 120 -12.56 6.22 14.61
N LYS A 121 -11.73 6.12 15.66
CA LYS A 121 -12.13 6.46 17.03
C LYS A 121 -12.74 7.85 17.12
N HIS A 122 -12.12 8.85 16.48
CA HIS A 122 -12.52 10.25 16.62
C HIS A 122 -13.58 10.67 15.58
N ALA A 123 -13.47 10.20 14.34
CA ALA A 123 -14.44 10.49 13.28
C ALA A 123 -15.78 9.78 13.49
N ARG A 124 -15.76 8.60 14.12
CA ARG A 124 -16.94 7.73 14.27
C ARG A 124 -17.34 7.46 15.72
N THR A 125 -16.75 8.19 16.68
CA THR A 125 -17.00 8.05 18.13
C THR A 125 -16.91 6.62 18.67
N LEU A 126 -16.11 5.76 18.03
CA LEU A 126 -15.91 4.37 18.41
C LEU A 126 -14.92 4.24 19.57
N ASN A 127 -14.98 3.15 20.33
CA ASN A 127 -13.86 2.81 21.19
C ASN A 127 -12.67 2.28 20.36
N VAL A 128 -11.48 2.19 20.96
CA VAL A 128 -10.24 1.80 20.25
C VAL A 128 -10.35 0.41 19.61
N ARG A 129 -11.05 -0.53 20.27
CA ARG A 129 -11.20 -1.90 19.78
C ARG A 129 -12.08 -1.95 18.53
N GLU A 130 -13.23 -1.30 18.56
CA GLU A 130 -14.15 -1.21 17.41
C GLU A 130 -13.52 -0.47 16.23
N ALA A 131 -12.79 0.61 16.51
CA ALA A 131 -12.07 1.35 15.50
C ALA A 131 -10.97 0.48 14.84
N ALA A 132 -10.23 -0.31 15.62
CA ALA A 132 -9.22 -1.23 15.10
C ALA A 132 -9.87 -2.32 14.22
N LEU A 133 -11.00 -2.89 14.65
CA LEU A 133 -11.74 -3.89 13.87
C LEU A 133 -12.29 -3.30 12.56
N THR A 134 -12.71 -2.05 12.58
CA THR A 134 -13.20 -1.34 11.38
C THR A 134 -12.13 -1.22 10.29
N VAL A 135 -10.87 -1.04 10.69
CA VAL A 135 -9.75 -0.87 9.74
C VAL A 135 -9.02 -2.18 9.42
N ALA A 136 -9.31 -3.26 10.15
CA ALA A 136 -8.54 -4.50 10.12
C ALA A 136 -8.54 -5.18 8.74
N VAL A 137 -9.68 -5.23 8.04
CA VAL A 137 -9.80 -6.01 6.80
C VAL A 137 -8.80 -5.56 5.72
N PRO A 138 -8.77 -4.29 5.27
CA PRO A 138 -7.80 -3.88 4.25
C PRO A 138 -6.35 -3.93 4.76
N VAL A 139 -6.13 -3.70 6.06
CA VAL A 139 -4.78 -3.81 6.67
C VAL A 139 -4.29 -5.25 6.63
N LEU A 140 -5.11 -6.22 7.02
CA LEU A 140 -4.77 -7.64 7.00
C LEU A 140 -4.48 -8.11 5.58
N ILE A 141 -5.28 -7.70 4.59
CA ILE A 141 -5.01 -8.03 3.18
C ILE A 141 -3.65 -7.48 2.75
N ALA A 142 -3.37 -6.19 3.01
CA ALA A 142 -2.10 -5.57 2.64
C ALA A 142 -0.89 -6.23 3.33
N VAL A 143 -1.02 -6.56 4.63
CA VAL A 143 0.00 -7.26 5.39
C VAL A 143 0.24 -8.67 4.85
N LEU A 144 -0.82 -9.43 4.54
CA LEU A 144 -0.70 -10.79 3.98
C LEU A 144 -0.02 -10.79 2.61
N LEU A 145 -0.34 -9.82 1.74
CA LEU A 145 0.33 -9.67 0.44
C LEU A 145 1.81 -9.31 0.61
N SER A 146 2.12 -8.43 1.55
CA SER A 146 3.51 -8.05 1.86
C SER A 146 4.28 -9.21 2.49
N LEU A 147 3.63 -9.99 3.36
CA LEU A 147 4.20 -11.18 3.98
C LEU A 147 4.49 -12.26 2.94
N ARG A 148 3.55 -12.52 2.01
CA ARG A 148 3.80 -13.43 0.89
C ARG A 148 5.01 -12.98 0.08
N THR A 149 5.11 -11.69 -0.22
CA THR A 149 6.25 -11.12 -0.95
C THR A 149 7.55 -11.31 -0.18
N LEU A 150 7.54 -11.10 1.14
CA LEU A 150 8.68 -11.33 2.00
C LEU A 150 9.13 -12.80 1.98
N LEU A 151 8.19 -13.75 2.11
CA LEU A 151 8.48 -15.18 2.11
C LEU A 151 9.05 -15.68 0.79
N VAL A 152 8.48 -15.23 -0.34
CA VAL A 152 9.05 -15.49 -1.68
C VAL A 152 10.44 -14.87 -1.81
N ALA A 153 10.63 -13.65 -1.28
CA ALA A 153 11.91 -12.95 -1.38
C ALA A 153 13.06 -13.67 -0.67
N VAL A 154 12.76 -14.38 0.43
CA VAL A 154 13.71 -15.20 1.19
C VAL A 154 13.70 -16.67 0.79
N GLU A 155 13.05 -17.01 -0.34
CA GLU A 155 13.01 -18.36 -0.93
C GLU A 155 12.41 -19.43 0.01
N VAL A 156 11.45 -19.03 0.86
CA VAL A 156 10.68 -19.92 1.72
C VAL A 156 9.44 -20.49 1.01
N LEU A 157 8.94 -19.80 -0.01
CA LEU A 157 7.83 -20.19 -0.89
C LEU A 157 8.28 -20.12 -2.34
#